data_AF-A0A7C6MYR3-F1
#
_entry.id   AF-A0A7C6MYR3-F1
#
_cell.length_a   1.000
_cell.length_b   1.000
_cell.length_c   1.000
_cell.angle_alpha   90.00
_cell.angle_beta   90.00
_cell.angle_gamma   90.00
#
_symmetry.space_group_name_H-M   'P 1'
#
loop_
_entity.id
_entity.type
_entity.pdbx_description
1 polymer ?
#
loop_
_entity_poly.entity_id
_entity_poly.type
_entity_poly.pdbx_seq_one_letter_code
_entity_poly.pdbx_strand_id
1 'polypeptide(L)'
;MKLIDRYIYAVTSYLPEEAREDVGKELKSNIEEMLPDNPSEDEVYKVLVELGNPWELASEYNTKKRYLIGPSYYDSYIYVLKMVVGICIAVFLSLEAISWIIEPQTSGYLYSDIGNMIGALISAIFEGTLQGAAWVTIIFVILERSGVATGGLPFAKKEWTPDELPEAPVNNSRKISRVETGFSMFLTILFTVLIILKPQLIAIYLHGDNGSLDITSLLNIERLQLYIPMILILTIIYVAHLIWKFVAGSWNLPLAIFSAIINGAQCVLIIGMLNDKSIFNMEFFATISRILGISYENVLMWLERSIWIAIVAIVAIYIWETISPFLKFKKII
;
A
#
# COMPACT_ATOMS: atom_id res chain seq x y z
N MET A 1 -36.92 -0.10 40.78
CA MET A 1 -37.24 -0.01 39.33
C MET A 1 -36.42 1.05 38.59
N LYS A 2 -36.33 2.32 39.04
CA LYS A 2 -35.53 3.38 38.37
C LYS A 2 -34.08 3.00 38.04
N LEU A 3 -33.41 2.17 38.85
CA LEU A 3 -32.02 1.79 38.63
C LEU A 3 -31.86 0.77 37.50
N ILE A 4 -32.78 -0.20 37.40
CA ILE A 4 -32.82 -1.19 36.31
C ILE A 4 -33.09 -0.49 34.98
N ASP A 5 -34.10 0.38 34.93
CA ASP A 5 -34.42 1.15 33.71
C ASP A 5 -33.23 2.03 33.27
N ARG A 6 -32.53 2.65 34.24
CA ARG A 6 -31.31 3.43 33.96
C ARG A 6 -30.17 2.56 33.45
N TYR A 7 -29.99 1.35 34.00
CA TYR A 7 -28.96 0.42 33.57
C TYR A 7 -29.23 -0.08 32.15
N ILE A 8 -30.46 -0.51 31.86
CA ILE A 8 -30.88 -0.94 30.52
C ILE A 8 -30.72 0.20 29.52
N TYR A 9 -31.14 1.42 29.88
CA TYR A 9 -30.91 2.59 29.03
C TYR A 9 -29.42 2.84 28.77
N ALA A 10 -28.58 2.72 29.80
CA ALA A 10 -27.13 2.86 29.65
C ALA A 10 -26.56 1.83 28.66
N VAL A 11 -26.90 0.54 28.81
CA VAL A 11 -26.44 -0.53 27.90
C VAL A 11 -26.93 -0.28 26.47
N THR A 12 -28.24 -0.08 26.29
CA THR A 12 -28.85 0.09 24.96
C THR A 12 -28.42 1.37 24.25
N SER A 13 -28.05 2.43 24.98
CA SER A 13 -27.55 3.67 24.36
C SER A 13 -26.29 3.46 23.51
N TYR A 14 -25.46 2.45 23.86
CA TYR A 14 -24.25 2.08 23.11
C TYR A 14 -24.52 1.19 21.89
N LEU A 15 -25.73 0.66 21.74
CA LEU A 15 -26.11 -0.25 20.65
C LEU A 15 -26.63 0.50 19.42
N PRO A 16 -26.54 -0.10 18.21
CA PRO A 16 -27.24 0.39 17.01
C PRO A 16 -28.75 0.47 17.26
N GLU A 17 -29.41 1.48 16.71
CA GLU A 17 -30.85 1.76 16.95
C GLU A 17 -31.75 0.55 16.69
N GLU A 18 -31.45 -0.21 15.64
CA GLU A 18 -32.14 -1.44 15.24
C GLU A 18 -32.10 -2.54 16.33
N ALA A 19 -31.06 -2.59 17.16
CA ALA A 19 -30.87 -3.64 18.17
C ALA A 19 -31.31 -3.20 19.58
N ARG A 20 -31.61 -1.91 19.80
CA ARG A 20 -31.86 -1.38 21.15
C ARG A 20 -33.11 -1.95 21.79
N GLU A 21 -34.18 -2.10 21.02
CA GLU A 21 -35.46 -2.57 21.55
C GLU A 21 -35.40 -4.05 21.94
N ASP A 22 -34.88 -4.90 21.04
CA ASP A 22 -34.79 -6.34 21.26
C ASP A 22 -33.83 -6.66 22.41
N VAL A 23 -32.60 -6.11 22.37
CA VAL A 23 -31.63 -6.31 23.46
C VAL A 23 -32.11 -5.70 24.77
N GLY A 24 -32.84 -4.57 24.72
CA GLY A 24 -33.44 -3.98 25.92
C GLY A 24 -34.47 -4.87 26.59
N LYS A 25 -35.34 -5.54 25.80
CA LYS A 25 -36.32 -6.51 26.32
C LYS A 25 -35.65 -7.76 26.86
N GLU A 26 -34.68 -8.31 26.13
CA GLU A 26 -33.90 -9.48 26.56
C GLU A 26 -33.17 -9.21 27.88
N LEU A 27 -32.43 -8.10 27.96
CA LEU A 27 -31.70 -7.71 29.15
C LEU A 27 -32.64 -7.49 30.34
N LYS A 28 -33.82 -6.91 30.11
CA LYS A 28 -34.84 -6.74 31.15
C LYS A 28 -35.32 -8.09 31.68
N SER A 29 -35.65 -9.03 30.80
CA SER A 29 -36.08 -10.38 31.17
C SER A 29 -34.98 -11.09 31.98
N ASN A 30 -33.73 -11.01 31.54
CA ASN A 30 -32.60 -11.63 32.23
C ASN A 30 -32.40 -11.04 33.63
N ILE A 31 -32.52 -9.72 33.79
CA ILE A 31 -32.43 -9.07 35.11
C ILE A 31 -33.59 -9.49 36.03
N GLU A 32 -34.81 -9.58 35.48
CA GLU A 32 -36.00 -10.00 36.24
C GLU A 32 -35.88 -11.46 36.70
N GLU A 33 -35.30 -12.35 35.89
CA GLU A 33 -35.04 -13.75 36.28
C GLU A 33 -33.97 -13.90 37.36
N MET A 34 -32.99 -12.99 37.42
CA MET A 34 -31.96 -12.97 38.46
C MET A 34 -32.46 -12.45 39.81
N LEU A 35 -33.64 -11.81 39.84
CA LEU A 35 -34.19 -11.18 41.03
C LEU A 35 -35.32 -12.03 41.66
N PRO A 36 -35.46 -12.05 43.00
CA PRO A 36 -36.62 -12.64 43.66
C PRO A 36 -37.90 -11.81 43.40
N ASP A 37 -39.08 -12.40 43.64
CA ASP A 37 -40.40 -11.78 43.34
C ASP A 37 -40.61 -10.37 43.91
N ASN A 38 -39.96 -10.05 45.03
CA ASN A 38 -40.02 -8.72 45.66
C ASN A 38 -38.63 -8.28 46.12
N PRO A 39 -37.77 -7.82 45.20
CA PRO A 39 -36.37 -7.56 45.48
C PRO A 39 -36.16 -6.26 46.23
N SER A 40 -35.26 -6.29 47.19
CA SER A 40 -34.74 -5.10 47.88
C SER A 40 -33.82 -4.28 46.97
N GLU A 41 -33.58 -3.01 47.31
CA GLU A 41 -32.67 -2.15 46.55
C GLU A 41 -31.22 -2.71 46.55
N ASP A 42 -30.80 -3.35 47.63
CA ASP A 42 -29.48 -3.98 47.74
C ASP A 42 -29.33 -5.21 46.84
N GLU A 43 -30.40 -6.00 46.65
CA GLU A 43 -30.39 -7.14 45.72
C GLU A 43 -30.32 -6.67 44.27
N VAL A 44 -31.08 -5.65 43.91
CA VAL A 44 -30.98 -5.00 42.59
C VAL A 44 -29.57 -4.47 42.36
N TYR A 45 -28.97 -3.80 43.35
CA TYR A 45 -27.62 -3.29 43.24
C TYR A 45 -26.60 -4.41 43.01
N LYS A 46 -26.69 -5.53 43.75
CA LYS A 46 -25.80 -6.69 43.57
C LYS A 46 -25.90 -7.31 42.19
N VAL A 47 -27.10 -7.52 41.67
CA VAL A 47 -27.31 -8.07 40.31
C VAL A 47 -26.71 -7.16 39.26
N LEU A 48 -26.91 -5.84 39.36
CA LEU A 48 -26.34 -4.88 38.40
C LEU A 48 -24.81 -4.79 38.50
N VAL A 49 -24.23 -5.00 39.68
CA VAL A 49 -22.77 -5.10 39.86
C VAL A 49 -22.22 -6.40 39.26
N GLU A 50 -22.95 -7.51 39.39
CA GLU A 50 -22.60 -8.80 38.79
C GLU A 50 -22.61 -8.75 37.26
N LEU A 51 -23.59 -8.04 36.68
CA LEU A 51 -23.65 -7.76 35.24
C LEU A 51 -22.55 -6.81 34.74
N GLY A 52 -21.90 -6.08 35.65
CA GLY A 52 -20.72 -5.27 35.34
C GLY A 52 -21.03 -3.96 34.61
N ASN A 53 -20.01 -3.43 33.92
CA ASN A 53 -20.08 -2.12 33.29
C ASN A 53 -21.03 -2.15 32.06
N PRO A 54 -22.02 -1.23 31.98
CA PRO A 54 -22.94 -1.16 30.84
C PRO A 54 -22.26 -1.08 29.47
N TRP A 55 -21.08 -0.47 29.38
CA TRP A 55 -20.30 -0.38 28.15
C TRP A 55 -19.69 -1.72 27.73
N GLU A 56 -19.18 -2.50 28.69
CA GLU A 56 -18.61 -3.83 28.44
C GLU A 56 -19.71 -4.80 28.02
N LEU A 57 -20.83 -4.80 28.76
CA LEU A 57 -21.99 -5.64 28.44
C LEU A 57 -22.58 -5.30 27.07
N ALA A 58 -22.71 -4.01 26.72
CA ALA A 58 -23.15 -3.59 25.39
C ALA A 58 -22.22 -4.08 24.27
N SER A 59 -20.93 -4.25 24.53
CA SER A 59 -19.98 -4.74 23.55
C SER A 59 -20.20 -6.22 23.19
N GLU A 60 -20.75 -7.01 24.12
CA GLU A 60 -21.08 -8.43 23.92
C GLU A 60 -22.32 -8.60 23.03
N TYR A 61 -23.33 -7.75 23.21
CA TYR A 61 -24.52 -7.71 22.35
C TYR A 61 -24.27 -7.11 20.96
N ASN A 62 -23.16 -6.39 20.77
CA ASN A 62 -22.88 -5.74 19.50
C ASN A 62 -22.23 -6.70 18.49
N THR A 63 -23.06 -7.30 17.64
CA THR A 63 -22.62 -8.19 16.55
C THR A 63 -21.71 -7.51 15.52
N LYS A 64 -21.73 -6.16 15.43
CA LYS A 64 -20.87 -5.37 14.53
C LYS A 64 -19.84 -4.59 15.33
N LYS A 65 -18.73 -5.25 15.67
CA LYS A 65 -17.60 -4.59 16.32
C LYS A 65 -17.09 -3.45 15.42
N ARG A 66 -17.10 -2.21 15.94
CA ARG A 66 -16.80 -0.98 15.18
C ARG A 66 -15.30 -0.72 15.05
N TYR A 67 -14.54 -1.71 14.60
CA TYR A 67 -13.11 -1.52 14.35
C TYR A 67 -12.88 -0.85 12.99
N LEU A 68 -11.89 0.02 12.91
CA LEU A 68 -11.39 0.52 11.63
C LEU A 68 -10.63 -0.59 10.89
N ILE A 69 -9.82 -1.35 11.64
CA ILE A 69 -9.11 -2.56 11.22
C ILE A 69 -9.31 -3.58 12.34
N GLY A 70 -9.92 -4.72 12.04
CA GLY A 70 -10.30 -5.72 13.00
C GLY A 70 -9.11 -6.57 13.49
N PRO A 71 -9.30 -7.35 14.58
CA PRO A 71 -8.25 -8.21 15.13
C PRO A 71 -7.66 -9.20 14.13
N SER A 72 -8.43 -9.64 13.13
CA SER A 72 -7.98 -10.55 12.06
C SER A 72 -6.90 -9.97 11.17
N TYR A 73 -6.93 -8.64 10.92
CA TYR A 73 -5.98 -7.96 10.05
C TYR A 73 -4.92 -7.17 10.80
N TYR A 74 -5.10 -6.92 12.09
CA TYR A 74 -4.29 -5.98 12.87
C TYR A 74 -2.78 -6.31 12.85
N ASP A 75 -2.41 -7.58 13.02
CA ASP A 75 -0.99 -7.99 13.01
C ASP A 75 -0.35 -7.79 11.63
N SER A 76 -1.09 -8.13 10.57
CA SER A 76 -0.63 -7.92 9.19
C SER A 76 -0.53 -6.42 8.87
N TYR A 77 -1.47 -5.62 9.36
CA TYR A 77 -1.46 -4.17 9.23
C TYR A 77 -0.22 -3.56 9.86
N ILE A 78 0.06 -3.85 11.14
CA ILE A 78 1.23 -3.32 11.84
C ILE A 78 2.53 -3.77 11.15
N TYR A 79 2.60 -5.02 10.69
CA TYR A 79 3.78 -5.52 9.99
C TYR A 79 4.03 -4.78 8.67
N VAL A 80 3.02 -4.67 7.82
CA VAL A 80 3.12 -3.96 6.53
C VAL A 80 3.40 -2.48 6.75
N LEU A 81 2.76 -1.85 7.74
CA LEU A 81 2.99 -0.45 8.08
C LEU A 81 4.46 -0.21 8.45
N LYS A 82 5.03 -1.03 9.35
CA LYS A 82 6.45 -0.94 9.72
C LYS A 82 7.37 -1.16 8.52
N MET A 83 7.03 -2.11 7.64
CA MET A 83 7.79 -2.38 6.43
C MET A 83 7.79 -1.17 5.49
N VAL A 84 6.62 -0.61 5.17
CA VAL A 84 6.48 0.54 4.26
C VAL A 84 7.18 1.77 4.83
N VAL A 85 7.02 2.04 6.14
CA VAL A 85 7.75 3.12 6.82
C VAL A 85 9.26 2.94 6.68
N GLY A 86 9.77 1.72 6.93
CA GLY A 86 11.20 1.41 6.76
C GLY A 86 11.68 1.57 5.31
N ILE A 87 10.87 1.15 4.35
CA ILE A 87 11.15 1.32 2.91
C ILE A 87 11.21 2.80 2.55
N CYS A 88 10.23 3.61 2.96
CA CYS A 88 10.22 5.05 2.70
C CYS A 88 11.50 5.71 3.24
N ILE A 89 11.84 5.47 4.51
CA ILE A 89 13.06 5.98 5.12
C ILE A 89 14.30 5.57 4.31
N ALA A 90 14.44 4.29 3.95
CA ALA A 90 15.57 3.80 3.18
C ALA A 90 15.67 4.44 1.79
N VAL A 91 14.54 4.57 1.10
CA VAL A 91 14.46 5.18 -0.24
C VAL A 91 14.87 6.65 -0.17
N PHE A 92 14.24 7.46 0.69
CA PHE A 92 14.56 8.89 0.80
C PHE A 92 16.02 9.12 1.22
N LEU A 93 16.53 8.35 2.19
CA LEU A 93 17.94 8.42 2.57
C LEU A 93 18.88 8.09 1.40
N SER A 94 18.58 7.02 0.65
CA SER A 94 19.41 6.62 -0.49
C SER A 94 19.43 7.65 -1.60
N LEU A 95 18.28 8.24 -1.93
CA LEU A 95 18.16 9.24 -2.99
C LEU A 95 18.84 10.56 -2.62
N GLU A 96 18.72 11.00 -1.37
CA GLU A 96 19.41 12.20 -0.90
C GLU A 96 20.93 11.97 -0.79
N ALA A 97 21.38 10.80 -0.36
CA ALA A 97 22.80 10.45 -0.36
C ALA A 97 23.41 10.45 -1.77
N ILE A 98 22.69 9.89 -2.75
CA ILE A 98 23.11 9.93 -4.17
C ILE A 98 23.14 11.38 -4.68
N SER A 99 22.11 12.18 -4.38
CA SER A 99 22.04 13.58 -4.79
C SER A 99 23.23 14.38 -4.27
N TRP A 100 23.64 14.14 -3.01
CA TRP A 100 24.79 14.79 -2.41
C TRP A 100 26.14 14.41 -3.04
N ILE A 101 26.30 13.15 -3.46
CA ILE A 101 27.52 12.69 -4.14
C ILE A 101 27.68 13.33 -5.52
N ILE A 102 26.56 13.51 -6.23
CA ILE A 102 26.54 13.95 -7.62
C ILE A 102 26.67 15.47 -7.76
N GLU A 103 26.02 16.23 -6.87
CA GLU A 103 26.12 17.69 -6.80
C GLU A 103 26.84 18.10 -5.51
N PRO A 104 28.16 17.84 -5.38
CA PRO A 104 28.91 18.36 -4.25
C PRO A 104 28.87 19.88 -4.33
N GLN A 105 28.16 20.51 -3.38
CA GLN A 105 27.92 21.95 -3.31
C GLN A 105 29.24 22.73 -3.49
N THR A 106 29.49 23.24 -4.70
CA THR A 106 30.66 24.06 -5.03
C THR A 106 30.41 25.50 -4.60
N SER A 107 30.43 25.76 -3.30
CA SER A 107 30.88 27.05 -2.71
C SER A 107 30.71 27.06 -1.19
N GLY A 108 31.83 27.18 -0.46
CA GLY A 108 31.92 27.87 0.82
C GLY A 108 30.98 27.42 1.95
N TYR A 109 31.44 26.47 2.75
CA TYR A 109 30.87 26.05 4.03
C TYR A 109 30.24 27.20 4.84
N LEU A 110 28.92 27.15 5.02
CA LEU A 110 28.24 27.69 6.19
C LEU A 110 27.46 26.56 6.88
N TYR A 111 27.58 26.47 8.20
CA TYR A 111 26.82 25.53 9.05
C TYR A 111 25.29 25.62 8.84
N SER A 112 24.79 26.72 8.28
CA SER A 112 23.39 26.90 7.89
C SER A 112 22.91 25.93 6.81
N ASP A 113 23.77 25.52 5.89
CA ASP A 113 23.37 24.72 4.72
C ASP A 113 23.22 23.24 5.06
N ILE A 114 24.05 22.74 5.98
CA ILE A 114 23.89 21.38 6.53
C ILE A 114 22.61 21.28 7.35
N GLY A 115 22.29 22.30 8.15
CA GLY A 115 21.05 22.36 8.93
C GLY A 115 19.81 22.36 8.03
N ASN A 116 19.80 23.17 6.98
CA ASN A 116 18.72 23.20 5.99
C ASN A 116 18.58 21.88 5.22
N MET A 117 19.70 21.25 4.83
CA MET A 117 19.70 19.95 4.16
C MET A 117 19.11 18.86 5.06
N ILE A 118 19.57 18.77 6.31
CA ILE A 118 19.01 17.82 7.28
C ILE A 118 17.53 18.11 7.50
N GLY A 119 17.14 19.37 7.61
CA GLY A 119 15.74 19.79 7.72
C GLY A 119 14.88 19.33 6.55
N ALA A 120 15.37 19.53 5.31
CA ALA A 120 14.69 19.09 4.09
C ALA A 120 14.56 17.56 4.02
N LEU A 121 15.64 16.83 4.34
CA LEU A 121 15.64 15.37 4.41
C LEU A 121 14.62 14.86 5.44
N ILE A 122 14.62 15.41 6.66
CA ILE A 122 13.66 15.04 7.70
C ILE A 122 12.23 15.34 7.24
N SER A 123 12.01 16.49 6.61
CA SER A 123 10.70 16.86 6.08
C SER A 123 10.23 15.88 4.99
N ALA A 124 11.08 15.54 4.03
CA ALA A 124 10.76 14.60 2.96
C ALA A 124 10.49 13.19 3.49
N ILE A 125 11.31 12.70 4.42
CA ILE A 125 11.08 11.43 5.10
C ILE A 125 9.75 11.46 5.85
N PHE A 126 9.49 12.51 6.62
CA PHE A 126 8.27 12.62 7.41
C PHE A 126 7.03 12.64 6.51
N GLU A 127 7.02 13.48 5.47
CA GLU A 127 5.91 13.57 4.52
C GLU A 127 5.70 12.25 3.77
N GLY A 128 6.76 11.69 3.20
CA GLY A 128 6.68 10.43 2.46
C GLY A 128 6.25 9.25 3.33
N THR A 129 6.72 9.20 4.58
CA THR A 129 6.32 8.18 5.55
C THR A 129 4.86 8.35 5.98
N LEU A 130 4.41 9.59 6.20
CA LEU A 130 3.03 9.90 6.55
C LEU A 130 2.07 9.54 5.42
N GLN A 131 2.42 9.88 4.17
CA GLN A 131 1.65 9.49 2.99
C GLN A 131 1.62 7.96 2.83
N GLY A 132 2.77 7.28 2.97
CA GLY A 132 2.86 5.82 2.92
C GLY A 132 1.98 5.16 3.98
N ALA A 133 2.04 5.64 5.22
CA ALA A 133 1.20 5.17 6.33
C ALA A 133 -0.30 5.38 6.06
N ALA A 134 -0.67 6.54 5.52
CA ALA A 134 -2.05 6.85 5.15
C ALA A 134 -2.58 5.87 4.09
N TRP A 135 -1.83 5.64 3.01
CA TRP A 135 -2.23 4.71 1.96
C TRP A 135 -2.30 3.26 2.46
N VAL A 136 -1.34 2.81 3.26
CA VAL A 136 -1.42 1.47 3.90
C VAL A 136 -2.68 1.36 4.74
N THR A 137 -2.99 2.35 5.56
CA THR A 137 -4.18 2.36 6.42
C THR A 137 -5.46 2.29 5.57
N ILE A 138 -5.57 3.12 4.53
CA ILE A 138 -6.72 3.12 3.61
C ILE A 138 -6.90 1.74 2.97
N ILE A 139 -5.80 1.12 2.51
CA ILE A 139 -5.85 -0.21 1.88
C ILE A 139 -6.35 -1.26 2.88
N PHE A 140 -5.85 -1.25 4.13
CA PHE A 140 -6.33 -2.19 5.15
C PHE A 140 -7.79 -1.95 5.54
N VAL A 141 -8.25 -0.69 5.57
CA VAL A 141 -9.67 -0.37 5.75
C VAL A 141 -10.51 -0.95 4.62
N ILE A 142 -10.06 -0.83 3.36
CA ILE A 142 -10.76 -1.42 2.21
C ILE A 142 -10.77 -2.96 2.31
N LEU A 143 -9.65 -3.58 2.72
CA LEU A 143 -9.57 -5.03 2.92
C LEU A 143 -10.52 -5.52 4.03
N GLU A 144 -10.57 -4.83 5.17
CA GLU A 144 -11.50 -5.11 6.27
C GLU A 144 -12.95 -5.02 5.80
N ARG A 145 -13.30 -3.94 5.08
CA ARG A 145 -14.67 -3.71 4.60
C ARG A 145 -15.09 -4.65 3.48
N SER A 146 -14.14 -5.16 2.72
CA SER A 146 -14.40 -6.10 1.64
C SER A 146 -14.43 -7.55 2.10
N GLY A 147 -13.96 -7.90 3.31
CA GLY A 147 -13.98 -9.29 3.82
C GLY A 147 -13.07 -10.26 3.07
N VAL A 148 -12.21 -9.76 2.18
CA VAL A 148 -11.50 -10.55 1.17
C VAL A 148 -10.50 -11.57 1.77
N ALA A 149 -10.02 -11.37 3.00
CA ALA A 149 -9.08 -12.31 3.64
C ALA A 149 -9.75 -13.30 4.61
N THR A 150 -11.04 -13.14 4.92
CA THR A 150 -11.82 -14.16 5.65
C THR A 150 -12.47 -15.17 4.73
N GLY A 151 -12.12 -15.18 3.43
CA GLY A 151 -12.70 -16.07 2.42
C GLY A 151 -14.07 -15.61 1.91
N GLY A 152 -14.66 -14.57 2.49
CA GLY A 152 -15.90 -13.97 2.01
C GLY A 152 -15.65 -12.90 0.96
N LEU A 153 -16.11 -13.11 -0.27
CA LEU A 153 -16.37 -11.97 -1.15
C LEU A 153 -17.54 -11.18 -0.53
N PRO A 154 -17.49 -9.84 -0.49
CA PRO A 154 -18.55 -9.05 0.15
C PRO A 154 -19.89 -9.16 -0.60
N PHE A 155 -19.85 -9.66 -1.84
CA PHE A 155 -21.00 -9.91 -2.70
C PHE A 155 -21.49 -11.35 -2.69
N ALA A 156 -20.78 -12.28 -2.03
CA ALA A 156 -21.19 -13.66 -1.89
C ALA A 156 -21.28 -13.96 -0.39
N LYS A 157 -22.50 -13.85 0.17
CA LYS A 157 -22.86 -14.51 1.43
C LYS A 157 -22.81 -16.02 1.20
N LYS A 158 -21.61 -16.59 1.09
CA LYS A 158 -21.42 -18.03 1.04
C LYS A 158 -21.26 -18.49 2.47
N GLU A 159 -22.19 -19.33 2.93
CA GLU A 159 -22.05 -20.00 4.21
C GLU A 159 -20.82 -20.91 4.13
N TRP A 160 -19.99 -20.85 5.18
CA TRP A 160 -18.79 -21.67 5.27
C TRP A 160 -19.16 -23.15 5.17
N THR A 161 -18.43 -23.89 4.35
CA THR A 161 -18.59 -25.35 4.20
C THR A 161 -17.26 -26.04 4.47
N PRO A 162 -17.24 -27.29 4.97
CA PRO A 162 -16.01 -28.05 5.19
C PRO A 162 -15.14 -28.20 3.93
N ASP A 163 -15.73 -28.08 2.74
CA ASP A 163 -15.03 -28.09 1.45
C ASP A 163 -14.13 -26.86 1.24
N GLU A 164 -14.30 -25.80 2.02
CA GLU A 164 -13.43 -24.60 2.03
C GLU A 164 -12.21 -24.75 2.95
N LEU A 165 -12.07 -25.89 3.63
CA LEU A 165 -10.85 -26.17 4.39
C LEU A 165 -9.65 -26.12 3.43
N PRO A 166 -8.61 -25.33 3.76
CA PRO A 166 -7.43 -25.31 2.94
C PRO A 166 -6.85 -26.71 2.88
N GLU A 167 -6.57 -27.20 1.66
CA GLU A 167 -5.87 -28.46 1.44
C GLU A 167 -4.60 -28.47 2.31
N ALA A 168 -4.38 -29.57 3.05
CA ALA A 168 -3.15 -29.76 3.79
C ALA A 168 -1.97 -29.52 2.84
N PRO A 169 -0.91 -28.79 3.24
CA PRO A 169 0.11 -28.31 2.31
C PRO A 169 0.88 -29.48 1.68
N VAL A 170 0.42 -29.96 0.52
CA VAL A 170 1.11 -31.01 -0.25
C VAL A 170 2.33 -30.43 -0.98
N ASN A 171 2.35 -29.12 -1.24
CA ASN A 171 3.46 -28.45 -1.92
C ASN A 171 3.56 -26.94 -1.58
N ASN A 172 4.74 -26.47 -1.18
CA ASN A 172 5.05 -25.06 -0.87
C ASN A 172 4.91 -24.12 -2.09
N SER A 173 4.64 -24.65 -3.30
CA SER A 173 4.59 -23.88 -4.56
C SER A 173 3.51 -22.78 -4.64
N ARG A 174 2.43 -22.87 -3.85
CA ARG A 174 1.40 -21.80 -3.74
C ARG A 174 1.80 -20.68 -2.79
N LYS A 175 2.81 -20.88 -1.91
CA LYS A 175 3.18 -19.86 -0.91
C LYS A 175 3.79 -18.64 -1.57
N ILE A 176 3.33 -17.49 -1.12
CA ILE A 176 3.87 -16.20 -1.51
C ILE A 176 5.09 -15.90 -0.64
N SER A 177 6.22 -15.59 -1.27
CA SER A 177 7.43 -15.17 -0.56
C SER A 177 7.25 -13.77 0.00
N ARG A 178 7.29 -13.64 1.34
CA ARG A 178 7.20 -12.34 2.02
C ARG A 178 8.37 -11.42 1.69
N VAL A 179 9.56 -12.00 1.52
CA VAL A 179 10.78 -11.26 1.15
C VAL A 179 10.68 -10.73 -0.28
N GLU A 180 10.20 -11.56 -1.21
CA GLU A 180 9.98 -11.15 -2.60
C GLU A 180 8.94 -10.02 -2.70
N THR A 181 7.83 -10.12 -1.95
CA THR A 181 6.81 -9.07 -1.89
C THR A 181 7.37 -7.77 -1.31
N GLY A 182 8.13 -7.85 -0.21
CA GLY A 182 8.77 -6.67 0.39
C GLY A 182 9.81 -6.02 -0.53
N PHE A 183 10.63 -6.82 -1.21
CA PHE A 183 11.59 -6.34 -2.19
C PHE A 183 10.91 -5.69 -3.41
N SER A 184 9.83 -6.29 -3.91
CA SER A 184 9.03 -5.72 -5.00
C SER A 184 8.42 -4.38 -4.61
N MET A 185 7.91 -4.27 -3.37
CA MET A 185 7.37 -3.04 -2.81
C MET A 185 8.47 -1.96 -2.69
N PHE A 186 9.67 -2.35 -2.21
CA PHE A 186 10.83 -1.47 -2.15
C PHE A 186 11.20 -0.91 -3.53
N LEU A 187 11.38 -1.77 -4.54
CA LEU A 187 11.72 -1.32 -5.90
C LEU A 187 10.63 -0.43 -6.50
N THR A 188 9.37 -0.77 -6.30
CA THR A 188 8.24 0.04 -6.80
C THR A 188 8.27 1.45 -6.22
N ILE A 189 8.43 1.56 -4.90
CA ILE A 189 8.48 2.86 -4.21
C ILE A 189 9.74 3.61 -4.63
N LEU A 190 10.91 2.94 -4.65
CA LEU A 190 12.18 3.53 -5.08
C LEU A 190 12.09 4.13 -6.48
N PHE A 191 11.67 3.36 -7.48
CA PHE A 191 11.58 3.84 -8.87
C PHE A 191 10.51 4.91 -9.04
N THR A 192 9.37 4.79 -8.34
CA THR A 192 8.32 5.83 -8.40
C THR A 192 8.84 7.15 -7.84
N VAL A 193 9.47 7.13 -6.66
CA VAL A 193 10.03 8.33 -6.02
C VAL A 193 11.19 8.89 -6.86
N LEU A 194 12.06 8.04 -7.40
CA LEU A 194 13.15 8.44 -8.29
C LEU A 194 12.62 9.16 -9.53
N ILE A 195 11.65 8.58 -10.24
CA ILE A 195 11.10 9.16 -11.48
C ILE A 195 10.36 10.47 -11.19
N ILE A 196 9.59 10.54 -10.11
CA ILE A 196 8.72 11.71 -9.84
C ILE A 196 9.49 12.85 -9.18
N LEU A 197 10.28 12.57 -8.15
CA LEU A 197 10.93 13.60 -7.33
C LEU A 197 12.37 13.89 -7.75
N LYS A 198 13.07 12.91 -8.32
CA LYS A 198 14.49 13.03 -8.66
C LYS A 198 14.79 12.56 -10.10
N PRO A 199 14.01 12.96 -11.13
CA PRO A 199 14.30 12.56 -12.52
C PRO A 199 15.69 13.00 -12.98
N GLN A 200 16.21 14.08 -12.39
CA GLN A 200 17.56 14.60 -12.61
C GLN A 200 18.69 13.68 -12.14
N LEU A 201 18.41 12.62 -11.37
CA LEU A 201 19.40 11.58 -11.04
C LEU A 201 19.69 10.66 -12.24
N ILE A 202 18.83 10.67 -13.26
CA ILE A 202 19.02 9.98 -14.52
C ILE A 202 19.44 11.04 -15.56
N ALA A 203 20.65 11.57 -15.40
CA ALA A 203 21.18 12.67 -16.20
C ALA A 203 22.64 12.44 -16.62
N ILE A 204 23.11 13.25 -17.56
CA ILE A 204 24.53 13.40 -17.85
C ILE A 204 25.03 14.61 -17.04
N TYR A 205 26.13 14.42 -16.34
CA TYR A 205 26.78 15.43 -15.53
C TYR A 205 28.10 15.84 -16.19
N LEU A 206 28.17 17.07 -16.67
CA LEU A 206 29.38 17.65 -17.24
C LEU A 206 29.82 18.86 -16.43
N HIS A 207 31.13 19.05 -16.29
CA HIS A 207 31.63 20.33 -15.79
C HIS A 207 31.73 21.30 -16.98
N GLY A 208 31.03 22.42 -16.87
CA GLY A 208 31.14 23.55 -17.79
C GLY A 208 32.48 24.27 -17.63
N ASP A 209 32.86 25.05 -18.64
CA ASP A 209 34.15 25.75 -18.71
C ASP A 209 34.36 26.79 -17.58
N ASN A 210 33.28 27.21 -16.93
CA ASN A 210 33.21 28.10 -15.78
C ASN A 210 33.28 27.37 -14.41
N GLY A 211 33.39 26.04 -14.40
CA GLY A 211 33.35 25.21 -13.20
C GLY A 211 31.94 24.91 -12.67
N SER A 212 30.86 25.32 -13.36
CA SER A 212 29.50 24.90 -13.01
C SER A 212 29.21 23.49 -13.50
N LEU A 213 28.37 22.74 -12.80
CA LEU A 213 27.98 21.40 -13.20
C LEU A 213 26.70 21.47 -14.06
N ASP A 214 26.85 21.23 -15.36
CA ASP A 214 25.75 21.18 -16.32
C ASP A 214 25.07 19.82 -16.23
N ILE A 215 23.79 19.83 -15.85
CA ILE A 215 22.96 18.64 -15.67
C ILE A 215 21.96 18.55 -16.81
N THR A 216 22.15 17.60 -17.71
CA THR A 216 21.17 17.31 -18.76
C THR A 216 20.41 16.05 -18.39
N SER A 217 19.15 16.17 -17.97
CA SER A 217 18.29 15.04 -17.61
C SER A 217 17.86 14.22 -18.83
N LEU A 218 17.74 12.90 -18.69
CA LEU A 218 17.25 11.99 -19.74
C LEU A 218 15.78 12.26 -20.09
N LEU A 219 14.97 12.48 -19.05
CA LEU A 219 13.53 12.72 -19.19
C LEU A 219 13.24 14.21 -19.30
N ASN A 220 12.33 14.58 -20.20
CA ASN A 220 11.76 15.91 -20.26
C ASN A 220 10.75 16.07 -19.11
N ILE A 221 11.03 16.99 -18.18
CA ILE A 221 10.26 17.16 -16.94
C ILE A 221 8.83 17.62 -17.25
N GLU A 222 8.64 18.55 -18.18
CA GLU A 222 7.33 19.07 -18.56
C GLU A 222 6.45 17.96 -19.15
N ARG A 223 7.02 17.12 -20.01
CA ARG A 223 6.29 15.99 -20.59
C ARG A 223 6.00 14.92 -19.55
N LEU A 224 6.94 14.66 -18.65
CA LEU A 224 6.78 13.69 -17.56
C LEU A 224 5.63 14.06 -16.62
N GLN A 225 5.40 15.36 -16.35
CA GLN A 225 4.30 15.83 -15.49
C GLN A 225 2.92 15.34 -15.96
N LEU A 226 2.72 15.15 -17.27
CA LEU A 226 1.47 14.61 -17.81
C LEU A 226 1.26 13.12 -17.47
N TYR A 227 2.35 12.37 -17.25
CA TYR A 227 2.30 10.95 -16.88
C TYR A 227 2.24 10.73 -15.36
N ILE A 228 2.72 11.67 -14.55
CA ILE A 228 2.78 11.55 -13.07
C ILE A 228 1.44 11.08 -12.46
N PRO A 229 0.26 11.63 -12.82
CA PRO A 229 -1.00 11.18 -12.24
C PRO A 229 -1.30 9.70 -12.51
N MET A 230 -1.03 9.23 -13.73
CA MET A 230 -1.22 7.83 -14.11
C MET A 230 -0.22 6.92 -13.40
N ILE A 231 1.05 7.34 -13.29
CA ILE A 231 2.08 6.62 -12.55
C ILE A 231 1.66 6.47 -11.07
N LEU A 232 1.24 7.55 -10.42
CA LEU A 232 0.82 7.54 -9.02
C LEU A 232 -0.38 6.62 -8.78
N ILE A 233 -1.42 6.73 -9.62
CA ILE A 233 -2.62 5.89 -9.50
C ILE A 233 -2.26 4.40 -9.65
N LEU A 234 -1.50 4.05 -10.68
CA LEU A 234 -1.09 2.66 -10.90
C LEU A 234 -0.15 2.15 -9.81
N THR A 235 0.75 2.99 -9.28
CA THR A 235 1.60 2.62 -8.14
C THR A 235 0.79 2.35 -6.88
N ILE A 236 -0.20 3.19 -6.55
CA ILE A 236 -1.07 2.97 -5.38
C ILE A 236 -1.85 1.66 -5.54
N ILE A 237 -2.42 1.41 -6.71
CA ILE A 237 -3.15 0.17 -7.02
C ILE A 237 -2.22 -1.05 -6.93
N TYR A 238 -0.99 -0.94 -7.45
CA TYR A 238 -0.01 -2.02 -7.40
C TYR A 238 0.48 -2.30 -5.97
N VAL A 239 0.70 -1.26 -5.16
CA VAL A 239 1.01 -1.43 -3.73
C VAL A 239 -0.15 -2.11 -3.00
N ALA A 240 -1.40 -1.72 -3.29
CA ALA A 240 -2.57 -2.40 -2.75
C ALA A 240 -2.62 -3.89 -3.14
N HIS A 241 -2.27 -4.21 -4.39
CA HIS A 241 -2.10 -5.59 -4.85
C HIS A 241 -1.03 -6.34 -4.07
N LEU A 242 0.15 -5.74 -3.83
CA LEU A 242 1.22 -6.36 -3.04
C LEU A 242 0.81 -6.58 -1.58
N ILE A 243 0.05 -5.65 -0.98
CA ILE A 243 -0.50 -5.82 0.37
C ILE A 243 -1.52 -6.96 0.40
N TRP A 244 -2.43 -7.03 -0.58
CA TRP A 244 -3.36 -8.14 -0.68
C TRP A 244 -2.63 -9.48 -0.86
N LYS A 245 -1.62 -9.53 -1.73
CA LYS A 245 -0.73 -10.69 -1.93
C LYS A 245 -0.05 -11.08 -0.61
N PHE A 246 0.41 -10.10 0.17
CA PHE A 246 1.02 -10.33 1.49
C PHE A 246 0.05 -10.95 2.49
N VAL A 247 -1.18 -10.42 2.58
CA VAL A 247 -2.21 -10.88 3.52
C VAL A 247 -2.77 -12.24 3.13
N ALA A 248 -3.04 -12.47 1.84
CA ALA A 248 -3.61 -13.72 1.35
C ALA A 248 -2.67 -14.93 1.55
N GLY A 249 -1.35 -14.72 1.50
CA GLY A 249 -0.32 -15.75 1.78
C GLY A 249 -0.23 -16.90 0.74
N SER A 250 -1.26 -17.09 -0.08
CA SER A 250 -1.35 -18.06 -1.16
C SER A 250 -2.09 -17.50 -2.36
N TRP A 251 -1.80 -18.04 -3.55
CA TRP A 251 -2.48 -17.64 -4.78
C TRP A 251 -3.90 -18.19 -4.85
N ASN A 252 -4.86 -17.29 -5.07
CA ASN A 252 -6.24 -17.63 -5.44
C ASN A 252 -6.60 -16.98 -6.79
N LEU A 253 -7.71 -17.42 -7.39
CA LEU A 253 -8.13 -16.98 -8.72
C LEU A 253 -8.40 -15.45 -8.79
N PRO A 254 -9.14 -14.82 -7.84
CA PRO A 254 -9.31 -13.38 -7.83
C PRO A 254 -7.99 -12.60 -7.81
N LEU A 255 -7.03 -13.02 -6.97
CA LEU A 255 -5.72 -12.39 -6.87
C LEU A 255 -4.91 -12.53 -8.16
N ALA A 256 -4.99 -13.68 -8.84
CA ALA A 256 -4.32 -13.91 -10.12
C ALA A 256 -4.91 -13.04 -11.25
N ILE A 257 -6.24 -12.92 -11.33
CA ILE A 257 -6.92 -12.06 -12.31
C ILE A 257 -6.56 -10.59 -12.07
N PHE A 258 -6.62 -10.14 -10.81
CA PHE A 258 -6.28 -8.76 -10.46
C PHE A 258 -4.81 -8.44 -10.78
N SER A 259 -3.89 -9.38 -10.51
CA SER A 259 -2.47 -9.28 -10.91
C SER A 259 -2.33 -9.09 -12.42
N ALA A 260 -3.03 -9.91 -13.22
CA ALA A 260 -3.00 -9.81 -14.68
C ALA A 260 -3.49 -8.45 -15.20
N ILE A 261 -4.56 -7.91 -14.62
CA ILE A 261 -5.11 -6.59 -14.99
C ILE A 261 -4.11 -5.48 -14.71
N ILE A 262 -3.52 -5.46 -13.50
CA ILE A 262 -2.56 -4.40 -13.13
C ILE A 262 -1.30 -4.48 -13.97
N ASN A 263 -0.78 -5.68 -14.20
CA ASN A 263 0.37 -5.93 -15.06
C ASN A 263 0.13 -5.41 -16.47
N GLY A 264 -1.05 -5.70 -17.03
CA GLY A 264 -1.45 -5.16 -18.34
C GLY A 264 -1.51 -3.63 -18.35
N ALA A 265 -2.14 -3.01 -17.35
CA ALA A 265 -2.26 -1.55 -17.25
C ALA A 265 -0.89 -0.86 -17.14
N GLN A 266 0.02 -1.39 -16.31
CA GLN A 266 1.38 -0.86 -16.19
C GLN A 266 2.17 -1.05 -17.48
N CYS A 267 2.08 -2.23 -18.10
CA CYS A 267 2.74 -2.51 -19.37
C CYS A 267 2.29 -1.52 -20.45
N VAL A 268 0.99 -1.26 -20.57
CA VAL A 268 0.44 -0.27 -21.51
C VAL A 268 0.96 1.14 -21.21
N LEU A 269 0.99 1.56 -19.93
CA LEU A 269 1.52 2.87 -19.56
C LEU A 269 3.00 3.00 -19.95
N ILE A 270 3.83 2.01 -19.61
CA ILE A 270 5.28 2.04 -19.89
C ILE A 270 5.54 2.04 -21.40
N ILE A 271 4.83 1.21 -22.17
CA ILE A 271 4.94 1.20 -23.64
C ILE A 271 4.49 2.54 -24.22
N GLY A 272 3.42 3.14 -23.68
CA GLY A 272 2.96 4.46 -24.08
C GLY A 272 4.01 5.54 -23.85
N MET A 273 4.62 5.56 -22.65
CA MET A 273 5.71 6.47 -22.30
C MET A 273 6.93 6.27 -23.21
N LEU A 274 7.36 5.03 -23.44
CA LEU A 274 8.54 4.73 -24.26
C LEU A 274 8.34 5.11 -25.75
N ASN A 275 7.12 5.07 -26.26
CA ASN A 275 6.81 5.50 -27.63
C ASN A 275 6.60 7.02 -27.77
N ASP A 276 6.42 7.73 -26.65
CA ASP A 276 6.29 9.18 -26.65
C ASP A 276 7.66 9.83 -26.81
N LYS A 277 8.04 10.17 -28.05
CA LYS A 277 9.34 10.80 -28.34
C LYS A 277 9.57 12.08 -27.54
N SER A 278 8.52 12.80 -27.11
CA SER A 278 8.65 14.02 -26.31
C SER A 278 9.00 13.77 -24.85
N ILE A 279 8.88 12.53 -24.34
CA ILE A 279 9.27 12.20 -22.97
C ILE A 279 10.78 12.24 -22.77
N PHE A 280 11.52 12.02 -23.86
CA PHE A 280 12.97 12.03 -23.87
C PHE A 280 13.47 13.44 -24.16
N ASN A 281 14.42 13.91 -23.36
CA ASN A 281 15.07 15.19 -23.60
C ASN A 281 16.06 15.06 -24.77
N MET A 282 15.79 15.72 -25.89
CA MET A 282 16.64 15.62 -27.08
C MET A 282 18.04 16.19 -26.87
N GLU A 283 18.20 17.15 -25.94
CA GLU A 283 19.49 17.72 -25.57
C GLU A 283 20.42 16.68 -24.92
N PHE A 284 19.85 15.73 -24.16
CA PHE A 284 20.59 14.62 -23.57
C PHE A 284 21.36 13.85 -24.65
N PHE A 285 20.69 13.51 -25.75
CA PHE A 285 21.27 12.75 -26.85
C PHE A 285 22.22 13.59 -27.70
N ALA A 286 21.97 14.89 -27.83
CA ALA A 286 22.92 15.81 -28.46
C ALA A 286 24.24 15.88 -27.66
N THR A 287 24.14 15.91 -26.33
CA THR A 287 25.30 15.86 -25.44
C THR A 287 26.06 14.54 -25.55
N ILE A 288 25.38 13.38 -25.63
CA ILE A 288 26.03 12.08 -25.90
C ILE A 288 26.79 12.11 -27.23
N SER A 289 26.16 12.62 -28.30
CA SER A 289 26.77 12.74 -29.62
C SER A 289 28.07 13.56 -29.56
N ARG A 290 28.05 14.69 -28.85
CA ARG A 290 29.21 15.55 -28.63
C ARG A 290 30.33 14.86 -27.83
N ILE A 291 30.00 14.19 -26.73
CA ILE A 291 30.99 13.51 -25.86
C ILE A 291 31.66 12.36 -26.62
N LEU A 292 30.88 11.55 -27.32
CA LEU A 292 31.38 10.35 -28.01
C LEU A 292 31.96 10.64 -29.40
N GLY A 293 31.80 11.85 -29.92
CA GLY A 293 32.27 12.23 -31.26
C GLY A 293 31.57 11.48 -32.40
N ILE A 294 30.38 10.93 -32.16
CA ILE A 294 29.58 10.19 -33.14
C ILE A 294 28.43 11.06 -33.65
N SER A 295 28.00 10.83 -34.89
CA SER A 295 26.89 11.59 -35.50
C SER A 295 25.59 11.45 -34.70
N TYR A 296 24.85 12.55 -34.55
CA TYR A 296 23.58 12.59 -33.83
C TYR A 296 22.56 11.56 -34.34
N GLU A 297 22.50 11.32 -35.66
CA GLU A 297 21.63 10.31 -36.27
C GLU A 297 21.94 8.88 -35.76
N ASN A 298 23.21 8.56 -35.50
CA ASN A 298 23.58 7.26 -34.95
C ASN A 298 23.11 7.11 -33.50
N VAL A 299 23.18 8.18 -32.70
CA VAL A 299 22.66 8.19 -31.32
C VAL A 299 21.15 7.99 -31.31
N LEU A 300 20.42 8.67 -32.19
CA LEU A 300 18.97 8.49 -32.32
C LEU A 300 18.61 7.06 -32.76
N MET A 301 19.35 6.48 -33.70
CA MET A 301 19.17 5.08 -34.10
C MET A 301 19.39 4.12 -32.93
N TRP A 302 20.39 4.37 -32.08
CA TRP A 302 20.65 3.57 -30.88
C TRP A 302 19.56 3.72 -29.84
N LEU A 303 19.03 4.94 -29.66
CA LEU A 303 17.88 5.18 -28.81
C LEU A 303 16.68 4.37 -29.28
N GLU A 304 16.30 4.46 -30.56
CA GLU A 304 15.16 3.72 -31.11
C GLU A 304 15.33 2.20 -30.93
N ARG A 305 16.53 1.65 -31.19
CA ARG A 305 16.82 0.23 -30.95
C ARG A 305 16.73 -0.13 -29.46
N SER A 306 17.23 0.72 -28.58
CA SER A 306 17.20 0.49 -27.12
C SER A 306 15.77 0.51 -26.59
N ILE A 307 14.93 1.42 -27.10
CA ILE A 307 13.50 1.47 -26.80
C ILE A 307 12.81 0.16 -27.21
N TRP A 308 13.05 -0.33 -28.43
CA TRP A 308 12.49 -1.61 -28.87
C TRP A 308 12.92 -2.80 -28.02
N ILE A 309 14.22 -2.88 -27.68
CA ILE A 309 14.74 -3.92 -26.79
C ILE A 309 14.07 -3.83 -25.41
N ALA A 310 13.93 -2.62 -24.85
CA ALA A 310 13.27 -2.40 -23.58
C ALA A 310 11.80 -2.83 -23.63
N ILE A 311 11.05 -2.46 -24.67
CA ILE A 311 9.65 -2.86 -24.87
C ILE A 311 9.53 -4.39 -24.89
N VAL A 312 10.36 -5.08 -25.67
CA VAL A 312 10.33 -6.56 -25.75
C VAL A 312 10.64 -7.20 -24.40
N ALA A 313 11.66 -6.71 -23.70
CA ALA A 313 12.02 -7.21 -22.37
C ALA A 313 10.88 -7.00 -21.36
N ILE A 314 10.28 -5.80 -21.34
CA ILE A 314 9.19 -5.44 -20.44
C ILE A 314 7.95 -6.30 -20.72
N VAL A 315 7.58 -6.48 -21.99
CA VAL A 315 6.46 -7.35 -22.38
C VAL A 315 6.72 -8.79 -21.94
N ALA A 316 7.95 -9.31 -22.15
CA ALA A 316 8.29 -10.66 -21.71
C ALA A 316 8.19 -10.83 -20.18
N ILE A 317 8.67 -9.85 -19.41
CA ILE A 317 8.57 -9.83 -17.94
C ILE A 317 7.10 -9.83 -17.52
N TYR A 318 6.28 -8.92 -18.05
CA TYR A 318 4.86 -8.84 -17.68
C TYR A 318 4.07 -10.09 -18.08
N ILE A 319 4.36 -10.68 -19.25
CA ILE A 319 3.76 -11.96 -19.65
C ILE A 319 4.11 -13.05 -18.64
N TRP A 320 5.38 -13.15 -18.24
CA TRP A 320 5.81 -14.14 -17.25
C TRP A 320 5.13 -13.92 -15.89
N GLU A 321 5.10 -12.67 -15.42
CA GLU A 321 4.44 -12.31 -14.16
C GLU A 321 2.94 -12.57 -14.19
N THR A 322 2.29 -12.40 -15.35
CA THR A 322 0.87 -12.75 -15.52
C THR A 322 0.67 -14.26 -15.53
N ILE A 323 1.53 -15.05 -16.18
CA ILE A 323 1.37 -16.51 -16.32
C ILE A 323 1.74 -17.27 -15.04
N SER A 324 2.80 -16.85 -14.34
CA SER A 324 3.35 -17.53 -13.15
C SER A 324 2.30 -17.83 -12.06
N PRO A 325 1.39 -16.89 -11.69
CA PRO A 325 0.27 -17.15 -10.80
C PRO A 325 -0.64 -18.30 -11.24
N PHE A 326 -1.02 -18.34 -12.52
CA PHE A 326 -1.91 -19.38 -13.06
C PHE A 326 -1.23 -20.74 -13.12
N LEU A 327 0.08 -20.80 -13.39
CA LEU A 327 0.85 -22.05 -13.34
C LEU A 327 0.94 -22.60 -11.91
N LYS A 328 1.12 -21.71 -10.91
CA LYS A 328 1.11 -22.08 -9.48
C LYS A 328 -0.28 -22.52 -9.01
N PHE A 329 -1.34 -22.01 -9.63
CA PHE A 329 -2.71 -22.45 -9.40
C PHE A 329 -3.01 -23.83 -10.02
N LYS A 330 -2.62 -24.04 -11.29
CA LYS A 330 -2.99 -25.23 -12.09
C LYS A 330 -2.25 -26.52 -11.71
N LYS A 331 -1.10 -26.45 -11.04
CA LYS A 331 -0.28 -27.64 -10.67
C LYS A 331 -0.94 -28.63 -9.68
N ILE A 332 -2.22 -28.45 -9.34
CA ILE A 332 -2.94 -29.16 -8.27
C ILE A 332 -4.33 -29.65 -8.73
N ILE A 333 -4.74 -29.39 -9.97
CA ILE A 333 -5.81 -30.16 -10.64
C ILE A 333 -5.12 -31.23 -11.49
#